data_AF-A0A535AXW0-F1
#
_entry.id   AF-A0A535AXW0-F1
#
_cell.length_a   1.000
_cell.length_b   1.000
_cell.length_c   1.000
_cell.angle_alpha   90.00
_cell.angle_beta   90.00
_cell.angle_gamma   90.00
#
_symmetry.space_group_name_H-M   'P 1'
#
loop_
_entity.id
_entity.type
_entity.pdbx_description
1 polymer ?
#
loop_
_entity_poly.entity_id
_entity_poly.type
_entity_poly.pdbx_seq_one_letter_code
_entity_poly.pdbx_strand_id
1 'polypeptide(L)' 'PLVLVIGAEGEGMHELLRKKSDALVRLPMLGKVSSLNAAVAGSILLYEVIRQRR' A
#
# COMPACT_ATOMS: atom_id res chain seq x y z
N PRO A 1 -17.37 2.92 0.87
CA PRO A 1 -16.58 2.69 -0.37
C PRO A 1 -15.12 3.07 -0.08
N LEU A 2 -14.13 2.38 -0.66
CA LEU A 2 -12.70 2.63 -0.39
C LEU A 2 -11.94 2.61 -1.71
N VAL A 3 -10.99 3.54 -1.88
CA VAL A 3 -10.00 3.52 -2.95
C VAL A 3 -8.66 3.17 -2.32
N LEU A 4 -7.98 2.16 -2.86
CA LEU A 4 -6.62 1.82 -2.48
C LEU A 4 -5.67 2.38 -3.55
N VAL A 5 -4.71 3.20 -3.13
CA VAL A 5 -3.67 3.75 -4.02
C VAL A 5 -2.34 3.10 -3.65
N ILE A 6 -1.63 2.58 -4.65
CA ILE A 6 -0.34 1.90 -4.46
C ILE A 6 0.69 2.65 -5.29
N GLY A 7 1.80 2.99 -4.64
CA GLY A 7 2.93 3.65 -5.29
C GLY A 7 3.79 2.68 -6.09
N ALA A 8 4.77 3.23 -6.82
CA ALA A 8 5.76 2.44 -7.53
C ALA A 8 6.70 1.72 -6.55
N GLU A 9 7.27 0.61 -7.02
CA GLU A 9 8.30 -0.12 -6.30
C GLU A 9 9.55 0.77 -6.16
N GLY A 10 10.18 0.76 -4.99
CA GLY A 10 11.33 1.63 -4.71
C GLY A 10 10.95 3.08 -4.41
N GLU A 11 10.52 3.85 -5.41
CA GLU A 11 10.23 5.30 -5.27
C GLU A 11 8.97 5.59 -4.45
N GLY A 12 8.04 4.65 -4.38
CA GLY A 12 6.81 4.78 -3.61
C GLY A 12 5.76 5.67 -4.28
N MET A 13 4.94 6.33 -3.47
CA MET A 13 3.80 7.13 -3.95
C MET A 13 4.17 8.60 -4.10
N HIS A 14 3.76 9.20 -5.22
CA HIS A 14 3.92 10.65 -5.46
C HIS A 14 3.36 11.49 -4.32
N GLU A 15 4.08 12.56 -3.97
CA GLU A 15 3.76 13.42 -2.83
C GLU A 15 2.35 14.04 -2.89
N LEU A 16 1.89 14.43 -4.08
CA LEU A 16 0.54 14.97 -4.27
C LEU A 16 -0.55 13.94 -3.95
N LEU A 17 -0.35 12.67 -4.33
CA LEU A 17 -1.28 11.60 -3.99
C LEU A 17 -1.25 11.34 -2.48
N ARG A 18 -0.06 11.31 -1.89
CA ARG A 18 0.13 11.17 -0.44
C ARG A 18 -0.58 12.25 0.37
N LYS A 19 -0.53 13.50 -0.09
CA LYS A 19 -1.20 14.65 0.55
C LYS A 19 -2.73 14.63 0.39
N LYS A 20 -3.23 14.01 -0.67
CA LYS A 20 -4.68 13.88 -0.95
C LYS A 20 -5.31 12.64 -0.32
N SER A 21 -4.51 11.68 0.14
CA SER A 21 -5.03 10.47 0.81
C SER A 21 -5.51 10.80 2.23
N ASP A 22 -6.69 10.30 2.58
CA ASP A 22 -7.24 10.44 3.94
C ASP A 22 -6.42 9.67 4.98
N ALA A 23 -5.83 8.55 4.57
CA ALA A 23 -5.00 7.71 5.41
C ALA A 23 -3.80 7.16 4.63
N LEU A 24 -2.70 6.95 5.34
CA LEU A 24 -1.50 6.31 4.80
C LEU A 24 -1.22 5.03 5.60
N VAL A 25 -1.03 3.94 4.87
CA VAL A 25 -0.68 2.63 5.43
C VAL A 25 0.65 2.18 4.86
N ARG A 26 1.40 1.40 5.63
CA ARG A 26 2.65 0.77 5.17
C ARG A 26 2.62 -0.71 5.49
N LEU A 27 3.11 -1.53 4.57
CA LEU A 27 3.45 -2.91 4.86
C LEU A 27 4.83 -2.92 5.55
N PRO A 28 4.95 -3.46 6.77
CA PRO A 28 6.24 -3.55 7.43
C PRO A 28 7.16 -4.49 6.65
N MET A 29 8.27 -3.95 6.15
CA MET A 29 9.31 -4.74 5.50
C MET A 29 10.24 -5.32 6.56
N LEU A 30 10.53 -6.61 6.46
CA LEU A 30 11.46 -7.31 7.33
C LEU A 30 12.72 -7.72 6.54
N GLY A 31 13.89 -7.60 7.17
CA GLY A 31 15.16 -7.98 6.57
C GLY A 31 15.73 -6.92 5.63
N LYS A 32 16.42 -7.37 4.56
CA LYS A 32 17.19 -6.50 3.66
C LYS A 32 16.39 -5.95 2.47
N VAL A 33 15.12 -6.33 2.32
CA VAL A 33 14.30 -5.93 1.18
C VAL A 33 13.60 -4.61 1.50
N SER A 34 13.77 -3.62 0.63
CA SER A 34 13.24 -2.25 0.82
C SER A 34 11.82 -2.05 0.29
N SER A 35 11.35 -2.90 -0.63
CA SER A 35 10.00 -2.82 -1.20
C SER A 35 9.50 -4.17 -1.71
N LEU A 36 8.18 -4.31 -1.83
CA LEU A 36 7.55 -5.42 -2.54
C LEU A 36 7.14 -5.00 -3.94
N ASN A 37 6.88 -5.99 -4.78
CA ASN A 37 6.21 -5.76 -6.05
C ASN A 37 4.85 -5.08 -5.84
N ALA A 38 4.48 -4.11 -6.68
CA ALA A 38 3.28 -3.31 -6.49
C ALA A 38 1.99 -4.16 -6.53
N ALA A 39 1.95 -5.18 -7.40
CA ALA A 39 0.82 -6.10 -7.47
C ALA A 39 0.74 -6.96 -6.20
N VAL A 40 1.87 -7.48 -5.72
CA VAL A 40 1.93 -8.27 -4.47
C VAL A 40 1.49 -7.44 -3.26
N ALA A 41 2.01 -6.22 -3.11
CA ALA A 41 1.59 -5.30 -2.05
C ALA A 41 0.08 -5.03 -2.12
N GLY A 42 -0.47 -4.86 -3.33
CA GLY A 42 -1.89 -4.67 -3.55
C GLY A 42 -2.74 -5.86 -3.18
N SER A 43 -2.33 -7.07 -3.56
CA SER A 43 -3.04 -8.29 -3.18
C SER A 43 -3.11 -8.46 -1.66
N ILE A 44 -2.03 -8.19 -0.94
CA ILE A 44 -2.00 -8.26 0.53
C ILE A 44 -2.93 -7.23 1.15
N LEU A 45 -2.88 -5.98 0.69
CA LEU A 45 -3.72 -4.90 1.23
C LEU A 45 -5.22 -5.12 0.91
N LEU A 46 -5.55 -5.61 -0.28
CA LEU A 46 -6.92 -5.96 -0.63
C LEU A 46 -7.46 -7.10 0.23
N TYR A 47 -6.63 -8.12 0.51
CA TYR A 47 -6.99 -9.18 1.44
C TYR A 47 -7.27 -8.63 2.84
N GLU A 48 -6.41 -7.75 3.35
CA GLU A 48 -6.61 -7.09 4.65
C GLU A 48 -7.91 -6.29 4.70
N VAL A 49 -8.20 -5.51 3.65
CA VAL A 49 -9.46 -4.75 3.54
C VAL A 49 -10.67 -5.69 3.61
N ILE A 50 -10.63 -6.83 2.93
CA ILE A 50 -11.71 -7.82 2.98
C ILE A 50 -11.79 -8.44 4.39
N ARG A 51 -10.65 -8.76 5.02
CA ARG A 51 -10.60 -9.34 6.36
C ARG A 51 -11.22 -8.42 7.41
N GLN A 52 -10.96 -7.11 7.35
CA GLN A 52 -11.52 -6.13 8.31
C GLN A 52 -13.00 -5.80 8.08
N ARG A 53 -13.53 -6.09 6.88
CA ARG A 53 -14.94 -5.87 6.55
C ARG A 53 -15.85 -7.05 6.92
N ARG A 54 -15.27 -8.18 7.29
CA ARG A 54 -15.96 -9.35 7.83
C ARG A 54 -15.83 -9.34 9.34
#